data_AF-A0A6N4QV54-F1
#
_entry.id   AF-A0A6N4QV54-F1
#
_cell.length_a   1.000
_cell.length_b   1.000
_cell.length_c   1.000
_cell.angle_alpha   90.00
_cell.angle_beta   90.00
_cell.angle_gamma   90.00
#
_symmetry.space_group_name_H-M   'P 1'
#
loop_
_entity.id
_entity.type
_entity.pdbx_description
1 polymer ?
#
loop_
_entity_poly.entity_id
_entity_poly.type
_entity_poly.pdbx_seq_one_letter_code
_entity_poly.pdbx_strand_id
1 'polypeptide(L)'
;MNRIKKSLFVSIAALIFAANCGKASGANLAAEMQALATKSKEITCAKTVECAQEQFSKMPESQKKFIPPMLQSKEACLTSMEESAAAQRAKTGAKEEDEWKNATPEKIQAAKDCLAVIEKTSCAEMMSPNNPIQKSESCQFLAKK
;
A
#
# COMPACT_ATOMS: atom_id res chain seq x y z
N MET A 1 9.51 33.96 -0.24
CA MET A 1 10.72 33.10 -0.27
C MET A 1 10.30 31.68 0.08
N ASN A 2 10.32 30.79 -0.91
CA ASN A 2 9.88 29.41 -0.80
C ASN A 2 10.82 28.58 0.08
N ARG A 3 10.28 27.97 1.13
CA ARG A 3 10.85 26.75 1.72
C ARG A 3 9.71 25.75 1.89
N ILE A 4 10.08 24.48 1.98
CA ILE A 4 9.24 23.27 2.09
C ILE A 4 9.02 22.56 0.74
N LYS A 5 10.14 22.16 0.11
CA LYS A 5 10.22 20.87 -0.59
C LYS A 5 10.97 19.92 0.34
N LYS A 6 10.26 19.20 1.20
CA LYS A 6 10.81 18.04 1.92
C LYS A 6 9.82 16.89 1.80
N SER A 7 10.18 15.96 0.92
CA SER A 7 9.93 14.52 0.98
C SER A 7 8.58 14.05 1.54
N LEU A 8 7.59 13.91 0.66
CA LEU A 8 6.27 13.28 0.94
C LEU A 8 6.28 11.74 0.79
N PHE A 9 7.42 11.15 0.44
CA PHE A 9 7.54 9.69 0.25
C PHE A 9 7.64 8.90 1.58
N VAL A 10 7.75 9.58 2.72
CA VAL A 10 8.01 8.94 4.03
C VAL A 10 6.73 8.76 4.87
N SER A 11 5.61 9.37 4.50
CA SER A 11 4.43 9.45 5.38
C SER A 11 3.42 8.31 5.27
N ILE A 12 3.58 7.34 4.36
CA ILE A 12 2.61 6.24 4.19
C ILE A 12 2.79 5.14 5.26
N ALA A 13 3.90 5.12 6.00
CA ALA A 13 4.24 4.03 6.91
C ALA A 13 3.79 4.21 8.39
N ALA A 14 3.13 5.32 8.77
CA ALA A 14 3.08 5.74 10.18
C ALA A 14 1.68 6.04 10.77
N LEU A 15 0.62 5.41 10.29
CA LEU A 15 -0.67 5.50 10.99
C LEU A 15 -1.29 4.13 11.14
N ILE A 16 -1.39 3.66 12.38
CA ILE A 16 -2.61 3.12 13.01
C ILE A 16 -2.27 2.88 14.50
N PHE A 17 -2.88 3.67 15.39
CA PHE A 17 -2.95 3.39 16.83
C PHE A 17 -4.32 3.82 17.36
N ALA A 18 -4.83 2.99 18.27
CA ALA A 18 -5.83 3.22 19.32
C ALA A 18 -7.34 3.03 19.04
N ALA A 19 -7.95 2.31 20.01
CA ALA A 19 -9.33 2.32 20.51
C ALA A 19 -10.34 1.22 20.05
N ASN A 20 -10.33 0.13 20.83
CA ASN A 20 -11.43 -0.50 21.59
C ASN A 20 -12.75 -1.01 20.94
N CYS A 21 -13.00 -2.31 21.22
CA CYS A 21 -14.27 -3.03 21.46
C CYS A 21 -15.34 -3.22 20.36
N GLY A 22 -15.71 -4.49 20.12
CA GLY A 22 -16.97 -4.87 19.48
C GLY A 22 -17.02 -6.33 19.01
N LYS A 23 -17.46 -7.23 19.88
CA LYS A 23 -17.40 -8.69 19.75
C LYS A 23 -18.56 -9.22 18.87
N ALA A 24 -18.34 -9.45 17.57
CA ALA A 24 -19.10 -10.39 16.73
C ALA A 24 -18.41 -10.55 15.35
N SER A 25 -18.33 -11.77 14.80
CA SER A 25 -17.84 -12.13 13.45
C SER A 25 -16.32 -12.32 13.19
N GLY A 26 -15.50 -12.62 14.19
CA GLY A 26 -14.03 -12.66 14.07
C GLY A 26 -13.41 -13.61 13.01
N ALA A 27 -14.00 -14.76 12.70
CA ALA A 27 -13.38 -15.75 11.78
C ALA A 27 -13.53 -15.40 10.29
N ASN A 28 -14.73 -14.96 9.87
CA ASN A 28 -14.95 -14.50 8.48
C ASN A 28 -14.27 -13.16 8.20
N LEU A 29 -14.23 -12.28 9.21
CA LEU A 29 -13.56 -10.99 9.10
C LEU A 29 -12.04 -11.15 8.92
N ALA A 30 -11.42 -12.05 9.70
CA ALA A 30 -10.01 -12.38 9.57
C ALA A 30 -9.65 -12.91 8.16
N ALA A 31 -10.46 -13.83 7.63
CA ALA A 31 -10.25 -14.37 6.28
C ALA A 31 -10.42 -13.31 5.19
N GLU A 32 -11.43 -12.45 5.29
CA GLU A 32 -11.60 -11.32 4.37
C GLU A 32 -10.44 -10.32 4.46
N MET A 33 -9.93 -10.05 5.66
CA MET A 33 -8.80 -9.15 5.87
C MET A 33 -7.51 -9.72 5.30
N GLN A 34 -7.26 -11.00 5.50
CA GLN A 34 -6.11 -11.68 4.93
C GLN A 34 -6.17 -11.66 3.39
N ALA A 35 -7.32 -11.99 2.80
CA ALA A 35 -7.51 -11.93 1.35
C ALA A 35 -7.31 -10.51 0.79
N LEU A 36 -7.82 -9.50 1.51
CA LEU A 36 -7.67 -8.10 1.12
C LEU A 36 -6.22 -7.62 1.25
N ALA A 37 -5.51 -8.05 2.30
CA ALA A 37 -4.10 -7.75 2.51
C ALA A 37 -3.24 -8.37 1.40
N THR A 38 -3.50 -9.62 1.01
CA THR A 38 -2.82 -10.26 -0.13
C THR A 38 -3.10 -9.51 -1.42
N LYS A 39 -4.37 -9.24 -1.73
CA LYS A 39 -4.75 -8.49 -2.94
C LYS A 39 -4.13 -7.08 -2.96
N SER A 40 -4.07 -6.41 -1.82
CA SER A 40 -3.42 -5.11 -1.64
C SER A 40 -1.93 -5.16 -2.01
N LYS A 41 -1.18 -6.13 -1.46
CA LYS A 41 0.24 -6.31 -1.78
C LYS A 41 0.43 -6.59 -3.26
N GLU A 42 -0.39 -7.44 -3.85
CA GLU A 42 -0.31 -7.77 -5.27
C GLU A 42 -0.55 -6.57 -6.18
N ILE A 43 -1.61 -5.80 -5.93
CA ILE A 43 -1.92 -4.58 -6.70
C ILE A 43 -0.82 -3.55 -6.50
N THR A 44 -0.36 -3.34 -5.27
CA THR A 44 0.69 -2.37 -4.95
C THR A 44 1.98 -2.72 -5.68
N CYS A 45 2.42 -3.98 -5.63
CA CYS A 45 3.61 -4.43 -6.33
C CYS A 45 3.46 -4.36 -7.85
N ALA A 46 2.31 -4.77 -8.39
CA ALA A 46 2.04 -4.67 -9.82
C ALA A 46 2.12 -3.21 -10.30
N LYS A 47 1.45 -2.29 -9.60
CA LYS A 47 1.46 -0.85 -9.94
C LYS A 47 2.80 -0.19 -9.74
N THR A 48 3.51 -0.57 -8.69
CA THR A 48 4.86 -0.07 -8.43
C THR A 48 5.81 -0.47 -9.55
N VAL A 49 5.78 -1.73 -9.98
CA VAL A 49 6.63 -2.23 -11.06
C VAL A 49 6.21 -1.67 -12.42
N GLU A 50 4.90 -1.59 -12.70
CA GLU A 50 4.35 -0.92 -13.90
C GLU A 50 4.90 0.50 -14.01
N CYS A 51 4.75 1.29 -12.94
CA CYS A 51 5.26 2.66 -12.89
C CYS A 51 6.78 2.73 -12.99
N ALA A 52 7.48 1.86 -12.27
CA ALA A 52 8.93 1.83 -12.27
C ALA A 52 9.46 1.52 -13.68
N GLN A 53 8.90 0.52 -14.36
CA GLN A 53 9.27 0.17 -15.74
C GLN A 53 9.01 1.32 -16.72
N GLU A 54 7.89 2.04 -16.59
CA GLU A 54 7.64 3.25 -17.39
C GLU A 54 8.72 4.32 -17.18
N GLN A 55 9.17 4.54 -15.94
CA GLN A 55 10.25 5.47 -15.65
C GLN A 55 11.61 4.94 -16.11
N PHE A 56 11.85 3.64 -15.97
CA PHE A 56 13.11 2.98 -16.33
C PHE A 56 13.33 2.91 -17.83
N SER A 57 12.24 2.81 -18.61
CA SER A 57 12.29 2.90 -20.07
C SER A 57 12.87 4.24 -20.56
N LYS A 58 12.81 5.28 -19.71
CA LYS A 58 13.35 6.62 -19.97
C LYS A 58 14.77 6.81 -19.42
N MET A 59 15.30 5.83 -18.67
CA MET A 59 16.65 5.89 -18.11
C MET A 59 17.71 5.35 -19.09
N PRO A 60 18.93 5.93 -19.10
CA PRO A 60 20.06 5.36 -19.80
C PRO A 60 20.41 3.95 -19.32
N GLU A 61 20.87 3.08 -20.23
CA GLU A 61 21.34 1.71 -19.93
C GLU A 61 22.34 1.66 -18.76
N SER A 62 23.25 2.64 -18.69
CA SER A 62 24.27 2.74 -17.64
C SER A 62 23.70 2.96 -16.23
N GLN A 63 22.45 3.43 -16.13
CA GLN A 63 21.75 3.69 -14.87
C GLN A 63 20.83 2.53 -14.45
N LYS A 64 20.49 1.61 -15.37
CA LYS A 64 19.60 0.47 -15.07
C LYS A 64 20.11 -0.44 -13.96
N LYS A 65 21.45 -0.55 -13.80
CA LYS A 65 22.08 -1.31 -12.71
C LYS A 65 21.79 -0.78 -11.29
N PHE A 66 21.30 0.46 -11.18
CA PHE A 66 20.93 1.05 -9.90
C PHE A 66 19.44 0.86 -9.56
N ILE A 67 18.68 0.20 -10.44
CA ILE A 67 17.28 -0.14 -10.18
C ILE A 67 17.23 -1.13 -9.01
N PRO A 68 16.56 -0.79 -7.90
CA PRO A 68 16.37 -1.70 -6.78
C PRO A 68 15.69 -3.00 -7.22
N PRO A 69 16.11 -4.18 -6.71
CA PRO A 69 15.51 -5.48 -7.08
C PRO A 69 13.99 -5.53 -6.92
N MET A 70 13.46 -4.90 -5.86
CA MET A 70 12.02 -4.77 -5.60
C MET A 70 11.25 -4.15 -6.77
N LEU A 71 11.89 -3.29 -7.57
CA LEU A 71 11.25 -2.61 -8.70
C LEU A 71 11.45 -3.35 -10.03
N GLN A 72 12.21 -4.44 -10.03
CA GLN A 72 12.53 -5.21 -11.25
C GLN A 72 11.42 -6.20 -11.61
N SER A 73 10.71 -6.75 -10.62
CA SER A 73 9.59 -7.66 -10.86
C SER A 73 8.55 -7.62 -9.73
N LYS A 74 7.32 -8.10 -10.02
CA LYS A 74 6.23 -8.19 -9.03
C LYS A 74 6.62 -9.12 -7.88
N GLU A 75 7.26 -10.24 -8.21
CA GLU A 75 7.69 -11.27 -7.26
C GLU A 75 8.75 -10.73 -6.30
N ALA A 76 9.77 -10.03 -6.83
CA ALA A 76 10.80 -9.39 -6.00
C ALA A 76 10.21 -8.33 -5.07
N CYS A 77 9.17 -7.61 -5.54
CA CYS A 77 8.42 -6.69 -4.70
C CYS A 77 7.70 -7.40 -3.54
N LEU A 78 6.95 -8.45 -3.86
CA LEU A 78 6.19 -9.22 -2.87
C LEU A 78 7.10 -9.84 -1.82
N THR A 79 8.18 -10.49 -2.24
CA THR A 79 9.18 -11.07 -1.33
C THR A 79 9.76 -10.00 -0.41
N SER A 80 10.15 -8.85 -0.95
CA SER A 80 10.73 -7.78 -0.13
C SER A 80 9.72 -7.19 0.85
N MET A 81 8.44 -7.08 0.48
CA MET A 81 7.37 -6.67 1.40
C MET A 81 7.15 -7.69 2.52
N GLU A 82 7.18 -8.99 2.21
CA GLU A 82 7.02 -10.07 3.18
C GLU A 82 8.18 -10.13 4.17
N GLU A 83 9.42 -10.07 3.67
CA GLU A 83 10.63 -10.00 4.51
C GLU A 83 10.61 -8.77 5.41
N SER A 84 10.22 -7.61 4.87
CA SER A 84 10.08 -6.38 5.64
C SER A 84 9.02 -6.51 6.73
N ALA A 85 7.86 -7.07 6.41
CA ALA A 85 6.80 -7.30 7.38
C ALA A 85 7.23 -8.30 8.47
N ALA A 86 7.88 -9.41 8.10
CA ALA A 86 8.43 -10.38 9.04
C ALA A 86 9.48 -9.76 9.97
N ALA A 87 10.39 -8.94 9.42
CA ALA A 87 11.40 -8.23 10.20
C ALA A 87 10.78 -7.21 11.17
N GLN A 88 9.71 -6.51 10.76
CA GLN A 88 8.98 -5.60 11.65
C GLN A 88 8.27 -6.34 12.77
N ARG A 89 7.61 -7.47 12.47
CA ARG A 89 6.98 -8.33 13.48
C ARG A 89 8.01 -8.88 14.46
N ALA A 90 9.18 -9.31 13.99
CA ALA A 90 10.28 -9.76 14.85
C ALA A 90 10.79 -8.66 15.79
N LYS A 91 10.80 -7.39 15.35
CA LYS A 91 11.25 -6.25 16.17
C LYS A 91 10.21 -5.76 17.17
N THR A 92 8.93 -5.79 16.79
CA THR A 92 7.84 -5.19 17.58
C THR A 92 7.07 -6.21 18.42
N GLY A 93 7.23 -7.50 18.12
CA GLY A 93 6.39 -8.56 18.68
C GLY A 93 4.94 -8.54 18.17
N ALA A 94 4.63 -7.65 17.22
CA ALA A 94 3.31 -7.55 16.63
C ALA A 94 2.99 -8.80 15.81
N LYS A 95 1.75 -9.26 15.92
CA LYS A 95 1.21 -10.35 15.12
C LYS A 95 0.31 -9.79 14.01
N GLU A 96 0.03 -10.62 13.01
CA GLU A 96 -0.85 -10.23 11.91
C GLU A 96 -2.25 -9.86 12.41
N GLU A 97 -2.73 -10.50 13.48
CA GLU A 97 -4.02 -10.18 14.08
C GLU A 97 -4.03 -8.79 14.74
N ASP A 98 -2.87 -8.23 15.09
CA ASP A 98 -2.78 -6.88 15.63
C ASP A 98 -3.10 -5.82 14.55
N GLU A 99 -2.86 -6.15 13.28
CA GLU A 99 -3.16 -5.29 12.13
C GLU A 99 -4.67 -5.24 11.83
N TRP A 100 -5.44 -6.23 12.29
CA TRP A 100 -6.88 -6.35 12.02
C TRP A 100 -7.75 -5.83 13.15
N LYS A 101 -7.17 -5.39 14.27
CA LYS A 101 -7.91 -4.95 15.46
C LYS A 101 -8.89 -3.80 15.21
N ASN A 102 -8.68 -3.03 14.15
CA ASN A 102 -9.51 -1.87 13.79
C ASN A 102 -10.33 -2.10 12.52
N ALA A 103 -10.43 -3.35 12.05
CA ALA A 103 -11.23 -3.71 10.90
C ALA A 103 -12.72 -3.57 11.22
N THR A 104 -13.41 -2.68 10.50
CA THR A 104 -14.88 -2.59 10.49
C THR A 104 -15.38 -2.94 9.10
N PRO A 105 -16.59 -3.50 8.94
CA PRO A 105 -17.15 -3.80 7.62
C PRO A 105 -17.09 -2.62 6.65
N GLU A 106 -17.30 -1.41 7.16
CA GLU A 106 -17.19 -0.15 6.40
C GLU A 106 -15.76 0.09 5.89
N LYS A 107 -14.74 -0.13 6.74
CA LYS A 107 -13.32 -0.04 6.34
C LYS A 107 -12.93 -1.13 5.36
N ILE A 108 -13.46 -2.35 5.52
CA ILE A 108 -13.25 -3.43 4.56
C ILE A 108 -13.80 -3.04 3.19
N GLN A 109 -15.03 -2.52 3.15
CA GLN A 109 -15.67 -2.10 1.91
C GLN A 109 -14.92 -0.92 1.28
N ALA A 110 -14.58 0.10 2.06
CA ALA A 110 -13.78 1.21 1.58
C ALA A 110 -12.41 0.77 1.04
N ALA A 111 -11.78 -0.23 1.66
CA ALA A 111 -10.52 -0.80 1.18
C ALA A 111 -10.71 -1.59 -0.13
N LYS A 112 -11.79 -2.37 -0.28
CA LYS A 112 -12.15 -3.01 -1.56
C LYS A 112 -12.33 -1.97 -2.66
N ASP A 113 -13.09 -0.90 -2.39
CA ASP A 113 -13.38 0.15 -3.36
C ASP A 113 -12.12 0.97 -3.71
N CYS A 114 -11.29 1.29 -2.71
CA CYS A 114 -10.05 2.01 -2.94
C CYS A 114 -9.06 1.17 -3.76
N LEU A 115 -8.91 -0.12 -3.46
CA LEU A 115 -8.08 -1.02 -4.26
C LEU A 115 -8.57 -1.11 -5.71
N ALA A 116 -9.89 -1.14 -5.94
CA ALA A 116 -10.44 -1.13 -7.30
C ALA A 116 -10.10 0.16 -8.06
N VAL A 117 -10.06 1.31 -7.38
CA VAL A 117 -9.58 2.57 -7.98
C VAL A 117 -8.10 2.48 -8.31
N ILE A 118 -7.26 2.02 -7.36
CA ILE A 118 -5.81 1.87 -7.56
C ILE A 118 -5.51 0.94 -8.75
N GLU A 119 -6.17 -0.21 -8.81
CA GLU A 119 -6.00 -1.23 -9.85
C GLU A 119 -6.29 -0.67 -11.25
N LYS A 120 -7.32 0.17 -11.37
CA LYS A 120 -7.73 0.80 -12.65
C LYS A 120 -6.91 2.03 -13.02
N THR A 121 -6.28 2.70 -12.05
CA THR A 121 -5.52 3.91 -12.30
C THR A 121 -4.21 3.57 -13.01
N SER A 122 -3.94 4.20 -14.14
CA SER A 122 -2.66 4.06 -14.85
C SER A 122 -1.53 4.78 -14.13
N CYS A 123 -0.28 4.41 -14.40
CA CYS A 123 0.85 5.13 -13.81
C CYS A 123 0.84 6.64 -14.13
N ALA A 124 0.52 7.00 -15.37
CA ALA A 124 0.43 8.39 -15.80
C ALA A 124 -0.60 9.19 -14.97
N GLU A 125 -1.76 8.60 -14.69
CA GLU A 125 -2.78 9.22 -13.85
C GLU A 125 -2.35 9.32 -12.39
N MET A 126 -1.69 8.28 -11.84
CA MET A 126 -1.16 8.29 -10.47
C MET A 126 -0.14 9.42 -10.25
N MET A 127 0.68 9.70 -11.28
CA MET A 127 1.70 10.75 -11.25
C MET A 127 1.16 12.14 -11.63
N SER A 128 -0.11 12.22 -12.04
CA SER A 128 -0.73 13.48 -12.44
C SER A 128 -1.23 14.29 -11.23
N PRO A 129 -1.38 15.63 -11.36
CA PRO A 129 -2.08 16.44 -10.37
C PRO A 129 -3.56 16.05 -10.17
N ASN A 130 -4.12 15.25 -11.08
CA ASN A 130 -5.50 14.81 -11.07
C ASN A 130 -5.67 13.36 -10.58
N ASN A 131 -4.70 12.83 -9.84
CA ASN A 131 -4.66 11.45 -9.34
C ASN A 131 -6.03 10.97 -8.78
N PRO A 132 -6.70 10.01 -9.45
CA PRO A 132 -8.00 9.47 -9.03
C PRO A 132 -8.01 8.87 -7.63
N ILE A 133 -6.89 8.30 -7.17
CA ILE A 133 -6.75 7.73 -5.83
C ILE A 133 -6.90 8.84 -4.77
N GLN A 134 -6.31 10.02 -5.01
CA GLN A 134 -6.41 11.15 -4.08
C GLN A 134 -7.81 11.74 -4.04
N LYS A 135 -8.60 11.60 -5.11
CA LYS A 135 -9.98 12.10 -5.20
C LYS A 135 -11.01 11.08 -4.74
N SER A 136 -10.63 9.81 -4.60
CA SER A 136 -11.51 8.74 -4.17
C SER A 136 -11.90 8.91 -2.70
N GLU A 137 -13.20 9.01 -2.42
CA GLU A 137 -13.73 9.09 -1.06
C GLU A 137 -13.36 7.87 -0.23
N SER A 138 -13.36 6.67 -0.83
CA SER A 138 -13.00 5.43 -0.14
C SER A 138 -11.51 5.40 0.23
N CYS A 139 -10.63 5.91 -0.63
CA CYS A 139 -9.20 6.03 -0.30
C CYS A 139 -8.95 7.11 0.75
N GLN A 140 -9.65 8.24 0.68
CA GLN A 140 -9.57 9.29 1.70
C GLN A 140 -10.09 8.84 3.05
N PHE A 141 -11.17 8.05 3.07
CA PHE A 141 -11.72 7.46 4.28
C PHE A 141 -10.69 6.61 5.02
N LEU A 142 -9.90 5.82 4.28
CA LEU A 142 -8.82 5.00 4.85
C LEU A 142 -7.58 5.81 5.27
N ALA A 143 -7.36 6.97 4.65
CA ALA A 143 -6.21 7.84 4.94
C ALA A 143 -6.41 8.74 6.18
N LYS A 144 -7.66 8.94 6.62
CA LYS A 144 -7.98 9.72 7.82
C LYS A 144 -7.60 8.89 9.06
N LYS A 145 -6.71 9.44 9.91
CA LYS A 145 -6.39 8.87 11.23
C LYS A 145 -7.59 8.92 12.15
#